data_AF-A0A0T7CQB0-F1
#
_entry.id   AF-A0A0T7CQB0-F1
#
_cell.length_a   1.000
_cell.length_b   1.000
_cell.length_c   1.000
_cell.angle_alpha   90.00
_cell.angle_beta   90.00
_cell.angle_gamma   90.00
#
_symmetry.space_group_name_H-M   'P 1'
#
loop_
_entity.id
_entity.type
_entity.pdbx_description
1 polymer ?
#
loop_
_entity_poly.entity_id
_entity_poly.type
_entity_poly.pdbx_seq_one_letter_code
_entity_poly.pdbx_strand_id
1 'polypeptide(L)'
;MLLAEYQVFPMPPPSQPLLTTGQLGAVLQAARKAQGLTQSALASRIGLSQSRVSHLELNAHQLSVEQLLAWCAALGLELTIATRGSPAGSSDADW
;
A
#
# COMPACT_ATOMS: atom_id res chain seq x y z
N MET A 1 -1.31 -36.67 -24.82
CA MET A 1 -1.25 -36.65 -23.34
C MET A 1 -0.51 -35.38 -22.94
N LEU A 2 -1.23 -34.28 -22.81
CA LEU A 2 -0.68 -32.95 -22.52
C LEU A 2 -0.65 -32.79 -20.99
N LEU A 3 0.56 -32.64 -20.43
CA LEU A 3 0.73 -32.29 -19.03
C LEU A 3 0.35 -30.81 -18.88
N ALA A 4 -0.75 -30.55 -18.18
CA ALA A 4 -1.20 -29.21 -17.87
C ALA A 4 -0.17 -28.52 -16.96
N GLU A 5 0.37 -27.41 -17.43
CA GLU A 5 1.25 -26.53 -16.67
C GLU A 5 0.52 -26.02 -15.42
N TYR A 6 1.02 -26.38 -14.24
CA TYR A 6 0.49 -25.92 -12.97
C TYR A 6 0.90 -24.45 -12.79
N GLN A 7 0.08 -23.54 -13.31
CA GLN A 7 0.26 -22.09 -13.10
C GLN A 7 0.03 -21.79 -11.62
N VAL A 8 1.13 -21.65 -10.87
CA VAL A 8 1.11 -21.09 -9.51
C VAL A 8 0.72 -19.62 -9.64
N PHE A 9 -0.55 -19.31 -9.43
CA PHE A 9 -0.95 -17.91 -9.21
C PHE A 9 -0.24 -17.43 -7.94
N PRO A 10 0.61 -16.38 -8.00
CA PRO A 10 1.19 -15.83 -6.78
C PRO A 10 0.03 -15.33 -5.93
N MET A 11 -0.19 -15.99 -4.78
CA MET A 11 -1.13 -15.51 -3.78
C MET A 11 -0.73 -14.06 -3.46
N PRO A 12 -1.64 -13.08 -3.59
CA PRO A 12 -1.32 -11.72 -3.16
C PRO A 12 -0.86 -11.80 -1.70
N PRO A 13 0.24 -11.12 -1.33
CA PRO A 13 0.75 -11.18 0.03
C PRO A 13 -0.40 -10.85 0.99
N PRO A 14 -0.56 -11.62 2.09
CA PRO A 14 -1.67 -11.41 3.01
C PRO A 14 -1.64 -9.96 3.52
N SER A 15 -2.81 -9.32 3.51
CA SER A 15 -3.00 -7.97 4.06
C SER A 15 -2.60 -7.97 5.53
N GLN A 16 -1.48 -7.32 5.86
CA GLN A 16 -0.94 -7.27 7.21
C GLN A 16 -1.45 -6.02 7.95
N PRO A 17 -1.92 -6.13 9.21
CA PRO A 17 -2.44 -4.98 9.94
C PRO A 17 -1.34 -3.96 10.22
N LEU A 18 -1.65 -2.67 9.99
CA LEU A 18 -0.80 -1.55 10.38
C LEU A 18 -1.13 -1.15 11.83
N LEU A 19 -0.14 -1.29 12.72
CA LEU A 19 -0.23 -0.96 14.13
C LEU A 19 0.50 0.34 14.49
N THR A 20 1.42 0.79 13.64
CA THR A 20 2.19 2.03 13.85
C THR A 20 2.32 2.84 12.57
N THR A 21 2.54 4.15 12.72
CA THR A 21 2.81 5.04 11.57
C THR A 21 4.12 4.67 10.86
N GLY A 22 5.13 4.18 11.59
CA GLY A 22 6.37 3.69 10.98
C GLY A 22 6.16 2.53 10.01
N GLN A 23 5.24 1.60 10.34
CA GLN A 23 4.86 0.53 9.41
C GLN A 23 4.19 1.07 8.15
N LEU A 24 3.32 2.08 8.28
CA LEU A 24 2.72 2.75 7.13
C LEU A 24 3.79 3.35 6.20
N GLY A 25 4.75 4.09 6.75
CA GLY A 25 5.84 4.68 5.97
C GLY A 25 6.67 3.63 5.22
N ALA A 26 7.01 2.52 5.89
CA ALA A 26 7.73 1.41 5.29
C ALA A 26 6.95 0.74 4.15
N VAL A 27 5.64 0.50 4.32
CA VAL A 27 4.78 -0.06 3.29
C VAL A 27 4.68 0.85 2.07
N LEU A 28 4.46 2.16 2.28
CA LEU A 28 4.40 3.14 1.18
C LEU A 28 5.73 3.21 0.41
N GLN A 29 6.86 3.24 1.14
CA GLN A 29 8.18 3.23 0.52
C GLN A 29 8.45 1.94 -0.25
N ALA A 30 8.09 0.78 0.31
CA ALA A 30 8.26 -0.52 -0.34
C ALA A 30 7.40 -0.62 -1.61
N ALA A 31 6.14 -0.19 -1.55
CA ALA A 31 5.23 -0.16 -2.70
C ALA A 31 5.78 0.73 -3.83
N ARG A 32 6.28 1.92 -3.51
CA ARG A 32 6.94 2.79 -4.49
C ARG A 32 8.14 2.09 -5.14
N LYS A 33 9.01 1.48 -4.35
CA LYS A 33 10.20 0.76 -4.84
C LYS A 33 9.82 -0.46 -5.70
N ALA A 34 8.77 -1.19 -5.33
CA ALA A 34 8.27 -2.33 -6.10
C ALA A 34 7.77 -1.94 -7.50
N GLN A 35 7.26 -0.71 -7.65
CA GLN A 35 6.93 -0.15 -8.96
C GLN A 35 8.12 0.48 -9.71
N GLY A 36 9.35 0.41 -9.17
CA GLY A 36 10.53 1.02 -9.79
C GLY A 36 10.52 2.55 -9.80
N LEU A 37 9.65 3.20 -9.02
CA LEU A 37 9.53 4.65 -8.99
C LEU A 37 10.60 5.27 -8.10
N THR A 38 11.23 6.35 -8.56
CA THR A 38 12.03 7.23 -7.69
C THR A 38 11.11 8.09 -6.81
N GLN A 39 11.64 8.68 -5.74
CA GLN A 39 10.87 9.62 -4.92
C GLN A 39 10.38 10.83 -5.74
N SER A 40 11.21 11.35 -6.66
CA SER A 40 10.80 12.43 -7.57
C SER A 40 9.67 12.02 -8.50
N ALA A 41 9.72 10.79 -9.04
CA ALA A 41 8.68 10.29 -9.94
C ALA A 41 7.32 10.16 -9.22
N LEU A 42 7.31 9.66 -7.97
CA LEU A 42 6.10 9.67 -7.15
C LEU A 42 5.65 11.11 -6.88
N ALA A 43 6.56 11.98 -6.45
CA ALA A 43 6.26 13.37 -6.12
C ALA A 43 5.56 14.11 -7.26
N SER A 44 6.02 13.94 -8.51
CA SER A 44 5.38 14.49 -9.70
C SER A 44 3.96 13.98 -9.93
N ARG A 45 3.65 12.71 -9.59
CA ARG A 45 2.31 12.14 -9.75
C ARG A 45 1.29 12.70 -8.76
N ILE A 46 1.75 13.06 -7.55
CA ILE A 46 0.88 13.50 -6.44
C ILE A 46 1.02 14.99 -6.12
N GLY A 47 1.68 15.77 -6.98
CA GLY A 47 1.82 17.22 -6.81
C GLY A 47 2.66 17.66 -5.61
N LEU A 48 3.67 16.87 -5.21
CA LEU A 48 4.59 17.18 -4.11
C LEU A 48 6.02 17.41 -4.62
N SER A 49 6.89 17.91 -3.74
CA SER A 49 8.34 17.90 -3.96
C SER A 49 8.95 16.54 -3.59
N GLN A 50 10.09 16.19 -4.21
CA GLN A 50 10.84 14.99 -3.83
C GLN A 50 11.25 15.00 -2.35
N SER A 51 11.67 16.17 -1.83
CA SER A 51 12.04 16.33 -0.42
C SER A 51 10.87 16.07 0.51
N ARG A 52 9.65 16.51 0.14
CA ARG A 52 8.44 16.25 0.91
C ARG A 52 8.09 14.76 0.89
N VAL A 53 8.21 14.09 -0.25
CA VAL A 53 8.03 12.63 -0.34
C VAL A 53 9.03 11.91 0.55
N SER A 54 10.33 12.24 0.47
CA SER A 54 11.37 11.64 1.31
C SER A 54 11.07 11.81 2.81
N HIS A 55 10.68 13.02 3.20
CA HIS A 55 10.32 13.32 4.59
C HIS A 55 9.09 12.52 5.04
N LEU A 56 8.06 12.41 4.21
CA LEU A 56 6.83 11.66 4.53
C LEU A 56 7.04 10.14 4.58
N GLU A 57 7.93 9.57 3.77
CA GLU A 57 8.30 8.15 3.88
C GLU A 57 8.89 7.82 5.26
N LEU A 58 9.65 8.75 5.84
CA LEU A 58 10.28 8.58 7.16
C LEU A 58 9.38 9.04 8.32
N ASN A 59 8.41 9.92 8.04
CA ASN A 59 7.56 10.58 9.04
C ASN A 59 6.07 10.46 8.69
N ALA A 60 5.58 9.24 8.47
CA ALA A 60 4.21 8.99 8.04
C ALA A 60 3.11 9.51 8.99
N HIS A 61 3.44 9.81 10.26
CA HIS A 61 2.52 10.50 11.19
C HIS A 61 2.13 11.92 10.73
N GLN A 62 2.86 12.50 9.78
CA GLN A 62 2.59 13.83 9.20
C GLN A 62 1.81 13.76 7.88
N LEU A 63 1.45 12.57 7.41
CA LEU A 63 0.55 12.43 6.26
C LEU A 63 -0.84 12.92 6.66
N SER A 64 -1.40 13.85 5.89
CA SER A 64 -2.86 14.02 5.92
C SER A 64 -3.52 12.78 5.33
N VAL A 65 -4.78 12.53 5.70
CA VAL A 65 -5.57 11.43 5.10
C VAL A 65 -5.70 11.62 3.59
N GLU A 66 -5.88 12.87 3.12
CA GLU A 66 -5.91 13.20 1.70
C GLU A 66 -4.60 12.81 0.99
N GLN A 67 -3.45 13.11 1.58
CA GLN A 67 -2.15 12.68 1.04
C GLN A 67 -2.04 11.16 1.04
N LEU A 68 -2.44 10.49 2.11
CA LEU A 68 -2.43 9.02 2.16
C LEU A 68 -3.24 8.42 1.00
N LEU A 69 -4.46 8.92 0.76
CA LEU A 69 -5.30 8.45 -0.33
C LEU A 69 -4.71 8.76 -1.71
N ALA A 70 -4.07 9.92 -1.89
CA ALA A 70 -3.35 10.25 -3.12
C ALA A 70 -2.16 9.30 -3.37
N TRP A 71 -1.43 8.91 -2.31
CA TRP A 71 -0.37 7.91 -2.41
C TRP A 71 -0.94 6.54 -2.77
N CYS A 72 -2.05 6.13 -2.14
CA CYS A 72 -2.73 4.89 -2.46
C CYS A 72 -3.12 4.83 -3.95
N ALA A 73 -3.75 5.88 -4.47
CA ALA A 73 -4.11 5.98 -5.89
C ALA A 73 -2.87 5.92 -6.81
N ALA A 74 -1.79 6.63 -6.48
CA ALA A 74 -0.58 6.69 -7.31
C ALA A 74 0.24 5.38 -7.29
N LEU A 75 0.11 4.58 -6.22
CA LEU A 75 0.83 3.33 -5.99
C LEU A 75 -0.04 2.08 -6.18
N GLY A 76 -1.29 2.22 -6.63
CA GLY A 76 -2.21 1.09 -6.80
C GLY A 76 -2.48 0.33 -5.50
N LEU A 77 -2.51 1.05 -4.37
CA LEU A 77 -2.84 0.50 -3.05
C LEU A 77 -4.29 0.84 -2.68
N GLU A 78 -4.85 0.04 -1.78
CA GLU A 78 -6.16 0.27 -1.17
C GLU A 78 -6.00 0.44 0.35
N LEU A 79 -6.78 1.36 0.95
CA LEU A 79 -6.86 1.52 2.40
C LEU A 79 -8.14 0.87 2.91
N THR A 80 -8.00 -0.18 3.70
CA THR A 80 -9.12 -0.88 4.36
C THR A 80 -9.15 -0.57 5.85
N ILE A 81 -10.33 -0.34 6.41
CA ILE A 81 -10.55 -0.22 7.86
C ILE A 81 -11.34 -1.44 8.34
N ALA A 82 -10.82 -2.12 9.36
CA ALA A 82 -11.43 -3.31 9.93
C ALA A 82 -11.38 -3.28 11.46
N THR A 83 -12.28 -4.02 12.11
CA THR A 83 -12.22 -4.24 13.55
C THR A 83 -11.01 -5.11 13.90
N ARG A 84 -10.28 -4.76 14.97
CA ARG A 84 -9.10 -5.51 15.41
C ARG A 84 -9.49 -6.95 15.75
N GLY A 85 -8.77 -7.91 15.18
CA GLY A 85 -9.02 -9.34 15.41
C GLY A 85 -10.14 -9.93 14.56
N SER A 86 -10.81 -9.15 13.71
CA SER A 86 -11.66 -9.69 12.67
C SER A 86 -10.76 -10.31 11.59
N PRO A 87 -11.02 -11.56 11.16
CA PRO A 87 -10.29 -12.15 10.06
C PRO A 87 -10.51 -11.29 8.82
N ALA A 88 -9.42 -10.80 8.23
CA ALA A 88 -9.47 -10.06 6.97
C ALA A 88 -10.14 -10.96 5.92
N GLY A 89 -11.41 -10.68 5.60
CA GLY A 89 -12.16 -11.40 4.58
C GLY A 89 -13.29 -12.34 5.03
N SER A 90 -13.80 -12.28 6.26
CA SER A 90 -15.17 -12.81 6.48
C SER A 90 -16.18 -11.79 5.94
N SER A 91 -16.41 -11.79 4.62
CA SER A 91 -17.66 -11.25 4.11
C SER A 91 -18.77 -12.18 4.58
N ASP A 92 -19.27 -11.96 5.79
CA ASP A 92 -20.68 -12.25 6.06
C ASP A 92 -21.47 -11.19 5.30
N ALA A 93 -21.54 -11.40 3.98
CA ALA A 93 -22.61 -10.89 3.17
C ALA A 93 -23.79 -11.86 3.36
N ASP A 94 -24.41 -11.78 4.53
CA ASP A 94 -25.81 -12.15 4.66
C ASP A 94 -26.57 -10.83 4.85
N TRP A 95 -27.45 -10.56 3.88
CA TRP A 95 -28.37 -9.43 3.81
C TRP A 95 -29.37 -9.42 4.96
#